data_AF-A0A2A2XXR8-F1
#
_entry.id   AF-A0A2A2XXR8-F1
#
_cell.length_a   1.000
_cell.length_b   1.000
_cell.length_c   1.000
_cell.angle_alpha   90.00
_cell.angle_beta   90.00
_cell.angle_gamma   90.00
#
_symmetry.space_group_name_H-M   'P 1'
#
loop_
_entity.id
_entity.type
_entity.pdbx_description
1 polymer ?
#
loop_
_entity_poly.entity_id
_entity_poly.type
_entity_poly.pdbx_seq_one_letter_code
_entity_poly.pdbx_strand_id
1 'polypeptide(L)'
;MSLSLIEKTDEVLRAWESLAPDAIFSGMTVQEFCETSQPLLEIRQRIALLDQQRQGAKAARDIAEKEMMINLQMIIDSIKGTKDYGKDSELYAAIGYVTRSARQSGLTRKKAQPETALAK
;
A
#
# COMPACT_ATOMS: atom_id res chain seq x y z
N MET A 1 22.13 24.47 -3.65
CA MET A 1 21.39 23.36 -4.30
C MET A 1 22.19 22.96 -5.52
N SER A 2 22.57 21.70 -5.67
CA SER A 2 23.22 21.24 -6.91
C SER A 2 22.16 21.01 -7.97
N LEU A 3 22.37 21.56 -9.17
CA LEU A 3 21.56 21.23 -10.34
C LEU A 3 21.57 19.72 -10.59
N SER A 4 20.40 19.17 -10.92
CA SER A 4 20.25 17.80 -11.38
C SER A 4 20.95 17.61 -12.73
N LEU A 5 21.21 16.36 -13.10
CA LEU A 5 21.89 16.06 -14.36
C LEU A 5 21.12 16.58 -15.59
N ILE A 6 19.78 16.53 -15.60
CA ILE A 6 18.97 17.06 -16.71
C ILE A 6 19.12 18.57 -16.81
N GLU A 7 18.99 19.28 -15.69
CA GLU A 7 19.08 20.74 -15.69
C GLU A 7 20.45 21.20 -16.21
N LYS A 8 21.52 20.47 -15.84
CA LYS A 8 22.86 20.69 -16.39
C LYS A 8 22.94 20.40 -17.88
N THR A 9 22.36 19.30 -18.36
CA THR A 9 22.31 18.98 -19.79
C THR A 9 21.59 20.08 -20.57
N ASP A 10 20.45 20.57 -20.07
CA ASP A 10 19.67 21.64 -20.71
C ASP A 10 20.40 22.99 -20.71
N GLU A 11 21.16 23.29 -19.65
CA GLU A 11 22.02 24.48 -19.61
C GLU A 11 23.15 24.40 -20.63
N VAL A 12 23.80 23.23 -20.72
CA VAL A 12 24.87 22.99 -21.70
C VAL A 12 24.33 23.08 -23.13
N LEU A 13 23.20 22.42 -23.43
CA LEU A 13 22.57 22.49 -24.75
C LEU A 13 22.25 23.93 -25.14
N ARG A 14 21.56 24.68 -24.27
CA ARG A 14 21.20 26.08 -24.55
C ARG A 14 22.41 26.98 -24.75
N ALA A 15 23.43 26.85 -23.90
CA ALA A 15 24.65 27.64 -24.02
C ALA A 15 25.41 27.31 -25.31
N TRP A 16 25.51 26.03 -25.66
CA TRP A 16 26.18 25.57 -26.87
C TRP A 16 25.45 26.05 -28.13
N GLU A 17 24.13 25.84 -28.21
CA GLU A 17 23.30 26.32 -29.33
C GLU A 17 23.42 27.84 -29.53
N SER A 18 23.49 28.61 -28.45
CA SER A 18 23.54 30.07 -28.53
C SER A 18 24.92 30.64 -28.83
N LEU A 19 25.99 30.05 -28.28
CA LEU A 19 27.32 30.67 -28.27
C LEU A 19 28.28 30.00 -29.24
N ALA A 20 28.05 28.75 -29.61
CA ALA A 20 28.99 27.97 -30.41
C ALA A 20 28.28 26.88 -31.26
N PRO A 21 27.23 27.21 -32.04
CA PRO A 21 26.40 26.21 -32.72
C PRO A 21 27.18 25.29 -33.67
N ASP A 22 28.25 25.79 -34.30
CA ASP A 22 29.09 25.03 -35.24
C ASP A 22 30.30 24.36 -34.56
N ALA A 23 30.50 24.54 -33.25
CA ALA A 23 31.63 23.95 -32.54
C ALA A 23 31.43 22.45 -32.30
N ILE A 24 32.54 21.72 -32.34
CA ILE A 24 32.59 20.29 -32.03
C ILE A 24 33.29 20.14 -30.68
N PHE A 25 32.61 19.57 -29.68
CA PHE A 25 33.18 19.26 -28.38
C PHE A 25 33.21 17.76 -28.17
N SER A 26 34.35 17.21 -27.73
CA SER A 26 34.53 15.77 -27.55
C SER A 26 34.20 14.93 -28.80
N GLY A 27 34.37 15.50 -30.00
CA GLY A 27 34.02 14.84 -31.26
C GLY A 27 32.53 14.80 -31.57
N MET A 28 31.71 15.59 -30.85
CA MET A 28 30.26 15.62 -30.97
C MET A 28 29.78 17.04 -31.32
N THR A 29 28.75 17.14 -32.15
CA THR A 29 27.98 18.36 -32.42
C THR A 29 26.91 18.58 -31.35
N VAL A 30 26.37 19.80 -31.27
CA VAL A 30 25.27 20.09 -30.34
C VAL A 30 24.03 19.22 -30.59
N GLN A 31 23.77 18.87 -31.86
CA GLN A 31 22.66 18.01 -32.24
C GLN A 31 22.86 16.56 -31.78
N GLU A 32 24.06 15.99 -31.98
CA GLU A 32 24.38 14.64 -31.49
C GLU A 32 24.38 14.59 -29.95
N PHE A 33 24.75 15.67 -29.26
CA PHE A 33 24.65 15.75 -27.81
C PHE A 33 23.19 15.79 -27.34
N CYS A 34 22.32 16.52 -28.05
CA CYS A 34 20.88 16.50 -27.79
C CYS A 34 20.33 15.08 -27.94
N GLU A 35 20.64 14.41 -29.05
CA GLU A 35 20.18 13.04 -29.34
C GLU A 35 20.65 12.03 -28.29
N THR A 36 21.91 12.11 -27.85
CA THR A 36 22.44 11.22 -26.81
C THR A 36 21.81 11.46 -25.43
N SER A 37 21.26 12.64 -25.19
CA SER A 37 20.55 12.96 -23.94
C SER A 37 19.10 12.46 -23.89
N GLN A 38 18.45 12.24 -25.05
CA GLN A 38 17.03 11.86 -25.14
C GLN A 38 16.69 10.56 -24.39
N PRO A 39 17.45 9.45 -24.50
CA PRO A 39 17.09 8.21 -23.83
C PRO A 39 17.00 8.34 -22.30
N LEU A 40 17.87 9.17 -21.70
CA LEU A 40 17.83 9.42 -20.26
C LEU A 40 16.54 10.16 -19.85
N LEU A 41 16.11 11.13 -20.66
CA LEU A 41 14.87 11.88 -20.43
C LEU A 41 13.65 10.96 -20.54
N GLU A 42 13.59 10.14 -21.58
CA GLU A 42 12.51 9.17 -21.80
C GLU A 42 12.39 8.17 -20.64
N ILE A 43 13.51 7.61 -20.16
CA ILE A 43 13.53 6.69 -19.02
C ILE A 43 12.96 7.37 -17.76
N ARG A 44 13.34 8.62 -17.49
CA ARG A 44 12.85 9.37 -16.33
C ARG A 44 11.36 9.68 -16.43
N GLN A 45 10.88 10.10 -17.60
CA GLN A 45 9.46 10.31 -17.86
C GLN A 45 8.68 9.00 -17.69
N ARG A 46 9.24 7.88 -18.15
CA ARG A 46 8.63 6.56 -18.00
C ARG A 46 8.53 6.15 -16.53
N ILE A 47 9.56 6.39 -15.72
CA ILE A 47 9.53 6.13 -14.27
C ILE A 47 8.43 6.97 -13.62
N ALA A 48 8.38 8.28 -13.88
CA ALA A 48 7.36 9.16 -13.31
C ALA A 48 5.93 8.69 -13.65
N LEU A 49 5.71 8.27 -14.90
CA LEU A 49 4.43 7.71 -15.33
C LEU A 49 4.08 6.42 -14.60
N LEU A 50 5.04 5.50 -14.47
CA LEU A 50 4.85 4.24 -13.75
C LEU A 50 4.56 4.46 -12.28
N ASP A 51 5.20 5.44 -11.63
CA ASP A 51 4.93 5.80 -10.24
C ASP A 51 3.52 6.35 -10.06
N GLN A 52 3.07 7.20 -10.99
CA GLN A 52 1.68 7.70 -10.99
C GLN A 52 0.68 6.54 -11.16
N GLN A 53 0.93 5.64 -12.12
CA GLN A 53 0.08 4.46 -12.35
C GLN A 53 0.04 3.55 -11.12
N ARG A 54 1.21 3.31 -10.49
CA ARG A 54 1.34 2.53 -9.26
C ARG A 54 0.52 3.16 -8.13
N GLN A 55 0.56 4.48 -7.98
CA GLN A 55 -0.23 5.17 -6.96
C GLN A 55 -1.73 5.03 -7.22
N GLY A 56 -2.17 5.18 -8.48
CA GLY A 56 -3.56 4.95 -8.86
C GLY A 56 -4.02 3.51 -8.57
N ALA A 57 -3.22 2.52 -8.92
CA ALA A 57 -3.52 1.11 -8.65
C ALA A 57 -3.62 0.80 -7.16
N LYS A 58 -2.75 1.40 -6.33
CA LYS A 58 -2.84 1.28 -4.86
C LYS A 58 -4.15 1.85 -4.33
N ALA A 59 -4.54 3.04 -4.77
CA ALA A 59 -5.81 3.65 -4.34
C ALA A 59 -7.02 2.80 -4.74
N ALA A 60 -7.03 2.28 -5.97
CA ALA A 60 -8.09 1.39 -6.45
C ALA A 60 -8.17 0.09 -5.64
N ARG A 61 -7.02 -0.52 -5.34
CA ARG A 61 -6.94 -1.70 -4.46
C ARG A 61 -7.49 -1.40 -3.08
N ASP A 62 -7.07 -0.29 -2.46
CA ASP A 62 -7.50 0.06 -1.10
C ASP A 62 -9.03 0.31 -1.02
N ILE A 63 -9.65 0.79 -2.11
CA ILE A 63 -11.11 0.89 -2.22
C ILE A 63 -11.74 -0.50 -2.32
N ALA A 64 -11.25 -1.33 -3.26
CA ALA A 64 -11.78 -2.68 -3.48
C ALA A 64 -11.65 -3.58 -2.23
N GLU A 65 -10.54 -3.47 -1.49
CA GLU A 65 -10.33 -4.21 -0.24
C GLU A 65 -11.35 -3.82 0.83
N LYS A 66 -11.69 -2.53 0.96
CA LYS A 66 -12.72 -2.07 1.91
C LYS A 66 -14.09 -2.66 1.58
N GLU A 67 -14.48 -2.65 0.30
CA GLU A 67 -15.74 -3.24 -0.16
C GLU A 67 -15.76 -4.76 0.09
N MET A 68 -14.66 -5.45 -0.20
CA MET A 68 -14.53 -6.88 0.04
C MET A 68 -14.59 -7.23 1.53
N MET A 69 -14.00 -6.41 2.40
CA MET A 69 -14.09 -6.59 3.86
C MET A 69 -15.53 -6.51 4.36
N ILE A 70 -16.34 -5.59 3.83
CA ILE A 70 -17.76 -5.48 4.17
C ILE A 70 -18.50 -6.75 3.75
N ASN A 71 -18.27 -7.22 2.52
CA ASN A 71 -18.88 -8.45 2.01
C ASN A 71 -18.48 -9.68 2.83
N LEU A 72 -17.20 -9.81 3.15
CA LEU A 72 -16.68 -10.89 3.98
C LEU A 72 -17.35 -10.91 5.36
N GLN A 73 -17.48 -9.74 5.99
CA GLN A 73 -18.15 -9.62 7.29
C GLN A 73 -19.62 -10.02 7.22
N MET A 74 -20.36 -9.61 6.18
CA MET A 74 -21.76 -10.00 5.98
C MET A 74 -21.91 -11.52 5.81
N ILE A 75 -21.01 -12.17 5.07
CA ILE A 75 -21.01 -13.63 4.92
C ILE A 75 -20.77 -14.30 6.27
N ILE A 76 -19.78 -13.84 7.03
CA ILE A 76 -19.47 -14.40 8.34
C ILE A 76 -20.64 -14.26 9.31
N ASP A 77 -21.32 -13.11 9.31
CA ASP A 77 -22.49 -12.90 10.15
C ASP A 77 -23.68 -13.76 9.72
N SER A 78 -23.83 -13.99 8.42
CA SER A 78 -24.81 -14.95 7.89
C SER A 78 -24.50 -16.39 8.33
N ILE A 79 -23.22 -16.83 8.28
CA ILE A 79 -22.80 -18.15 8.77
C ILE A 79 -23.20 -18.32 10.25
N LYS A 80 -22.95 -17.31 11.09
CA LYS A 80 -23.32 -17.34 12.52
C LYS A 80 -24.82 -17.45 12.75
N GLY A 81 -25.63 -16.87 11.86
CA GLY A 81 -27.10 -16.85 11.94
C GLY A 81 -27.80 -18.03 11.25
N THR A 82 -27.09 -18.80 10.43
CA THR A 82 -27.68 -19.90 9.65
C THR A 82 -27.83 -21.15 10.50
N LYS A 83 -29.03 -21.74 10.51
CA LYS A 83 -29.42 -22.86 11.37
C LYS A 83 -28.48 -24.07 11.28
N ASP A 84 -28.07 -24.46 10.08
CA ASP A 84 -27.26 -25.66 9.84
C ASP A 84 -25.75 -25.42 10.00
N TYR A 85 -25.34 -24.16 10.11
CA TYR A 85 -23.97 -23.76 10.41
C TYR A 85 -23.92 -23.18 11.83
N GLY A 86 -23.91 -21.85 11.97
CA GLY A 86 -23.89 -21.19 13.26
C GLY A 86 -22.51 -21.13 13.91
N LYS A 87 -22.48 -20.61 15.14
CA LYS A 87 -21.26 -20.25 15.89
C LYS A 87 -20.43 -21.43 16.40
N ASP A 88 -20.93 -22.65 16.28
CA ASP A 88 -20.25 -23.89 16.66
C ASP A 88 -20.02 -24.83 15.46
N SER A 89 -20.29 -24.37 14.23
CA SER A 89 -20.06 -25.18 13.03
C SER A 89 -18.59 -25.38 12.70
N GLU A 90 -18.31 -26.51 12.04
CA GLU A 90 -17.00 -26.82 11.48
C GLU A 90 -16.54 -25.74 10.49
N LEU A 91 -17.44 -25.24 9.63
CA LEU A 91 -17.14 -24.15 8.70
C LEU A 91 -16.65 -22.91 9.43
N TYR A 92 -17.34 -22.49 10.51
CA TYR A 92 -16.96 -21.31 11.29
C TYR A 92 -15.56 -21.45 11.92
N ALA A 93 -15.22 -22.66 12.40
CA ALA A 93 -13.88 -22.97 12.90
C ALA A 93 -12.82 -22.98 11.79
N ALA A 94 -13.14 -23.58 10.63
CA ALA A 94 -12.22 -23.72 9.50
C ALA A 94 -11.79 -22.37 8.90
N ILE A 95 -12.67 -21.36 8.93
CA ILE A 95 -12.34 -19.98 8.52
C ILE A 95 -11.60 -19.18 9.59
N GLY A 96 -11.11 -19.83 10.64
CA GLY A 96 -10.22 -19.25 11.66
C GLY A 96 -10.93 -18.56 12.83
N TYR A 97 -12.26 -18.64 12.93
CA TYR A 97 -12.98 -18.07 14.07
C TYR A 97 -13.05 -19.06 15.24
N VAL A 98 -12.97 -18.54 16.47
CA VAL A 98 -13.16 -19.34 17.68
C VAL A 98 -14.65 -19.61 17.90
N THR A 99 -15.01 -20.89 17.93
CA THR A 99 -16.39 -21.36 18.17
C THR A 99 -16.90 -20.93 19.55
N ARG A 100 -18.22 -20.85 19.73
CA ARG A 100 -18.83 -20.43 21.01
C ARG A 100 -18.48 -21.39 22.14
N SER A 101 -18.49 -22.69 21.86
CA SER A 101 -18.12 -23.76 22.79
C SER A 101 -16.66 -23.72 23.21
N ALA A 102 -15.75 -23.31 22.33
CA ALA A 102 -14.33 -23.16 22.63
C ALA A 102 -13.99 -21.83 23.36
N ARG A 103 -14.87 -20.83 23.33
CA ARG A 103 -14.68 -19.59 24.10
C ARG A 103 -14.86 -19.89 25.59
N GLN A 104 -13.75 -19.91 26.34
CA GLN A 104 -13.80 -19.87 27.79
C GLN A 104 -14.57 -18.62 28.23
N SER A 105 -15.70 -18.78 28.92
CA SER A 105 -16.39 -17.64 29.51
C SER A 105 -15.53 -17.14 30.65
N GLY A 106 -14.80 -16.04 30.46
CA GLY A 106 -14.04 -15.36 31.53
C GLY A 106 -14.90 -14.80 32.67
N LEU A 107 -16.14 -15.27 32.83
CA LEU A 107 -17.08 -14.86 33.87
C LEU A 107 -16.66 -15.44 35.23
N THR A 108 -15.71 -14.76 35.89
CA THR A 108 -15.33 -15.09 37.26
C THR A 108 -16.39 -14.53 38.21
N ARG A 109 -17.31 -15.36 38.70
CA ARG A 109 -18.24 -14.97 39.79
C ARG A 109 -17.49 -15.04 41.11
N LYS A 110 -17.04 -13.91 41.66
CA LYS A 110 -16.53 -13.86 43.04
C LYS A 110 -17.66 -14.23 44.00
N LYS A 111 -17.51 -15.32 44.75
CA LYS A 111 -18.42 -15.66 45.86
C LYS A 111 -18.16 -14.67 47.00
N ALA A 112 -19.22 -14.06 47.54
CA ALA A 112 -19.11 -13.29 48.78
C ALA A 112 -18.64 -14.24 49.90
N GLN A 113 -17.57 -13.86 50.57
CA GLN A 113 -16.98 -14.62 51.68
C GLN A 113 -17.91 -14.48 52.90
N PRO A 114 -18.26 -15.58 53.61
CA PRO A 114 -19.09 -15.47 54.80
C PRO A 114 -18.32 -14.67 55.87
N GLU A 115 -18.95 -13.59 56.34
CA GLU A 115 -18.43 -12.74 57.40
C GLU A 115 -18.24 -13.58 58.66
N THR A 116 -16.97 -13.84 58.99
CA THR A 116 -16.56 -14.63 60.14
C THR A 116 -17.08 -13.96 61.41
N ALA A 117 -18.00 -14.63 62.10
CA ALA A 117 -18.45 -14.27 63.43
C ALA A 117 -17.28 -14.36 64.43
N LEU A 118 -16.92 -13.24 65.07
CA LEU A 118 -16.15 -13.12 66.31
C LEU A 118 -16.31 -11.66 66.79
N ALA A 119 -16.51 -11.29 68.06
CA ALA A 119 -16.86 -11.96 69.30
C ALA A 119 -17.17 -10.82 70.31
N LYS A 120 -17.97 -11.10 71.35
CA LYS A 120 -18.03 -10.28 72.57
C LYS A 120 -16.83 -10.57 73.46
#